data_AF-A0A448MSF7-F1
#
_entry.id   AF-A0A448MSF7-F1
#
_cell.length_a   1.000
_cell.length_b   1.000
_cell.length_c   1.000
_cell.angle_alpha   90.00
_cell.angle_beta   90.00
_cell.angle_gamma   90.00
#
_symmetry.space_group_name_H-M   'P 1'
#
loop_
_entity.id
_entity.type
_entity.pdbx_description
1 polymer ?
#
loop_
_entity_poly.entity_id
_entity_poly.type
_entity_poly.pdbx_seq_one_letter_code
_entity_poly.pdbx_strand_id
1 'polypeptide(L)'
;MYIGIYGIPVDQFGYFFMLNIAIMTLASFLNGRFVTKIGAETMLRIGIAIQFLSGMWLILTALFDFGFWSMAIGIAFFVGQNPLISSNAMASILEKFPTISGTANSLVGSVRFATGAIMGSLVATMKMDTAAPMLFTMGACVIIAVLAYYFLTYRNLKR
;
A
#
# COMPACT_ATOMS: atom_id res chain seq x y z
N MET A 1 -3.90 -4.27 -19.23
CA MET A 1 -2.53 -3.75 -19.42
C MET A 1 -1.48 -4.87 -19.45
N TYR A 2 -1.36 -5.74 -18.43
CA TYR A 2 -0.41 -6.88 -18.44
C TYR A 2 -0.67 -7.95 -19.51
N ILE A 3 -1.94 -8.11 -19.88
CA ILE A 3 -2.44 -9.18 -20.77
C ILE A 3 -2.05 -8.92 -22.24
N GLY A 4 -1.72 -7.68 -22.61
CA GLY A 4 -1.48 -7.28 -24.01
C GLY A 4 -0.01 -7.13 -24.40
N ILE A 5 0.90 -6.91 -23.45
CA ILE A 5 2.31 -6.58 -23.74
C ILE A 5 3.24 -7.79 -23.55
N TYR A 6 2.91 -8.72 -22.63
CA TYR A 6 3.89 -9.73 -22.18
C TYR A 6 3.64 -11.16 -22.68
N GLY A 7 2.51 -11.46 -23.33
CA GLY A 7 2.28 -12.79 -23.91
C GLY A 7 2.41 -13.97 -22.92
N ILE A 8 2.15 -13.73 -21.63
CA ILE A 8 2.26 -14.76 -20.57
C ILE A 8 0.89 -15.47 -20.42
N PRO A 9 0.85 -16.81 -20.37
CA PRO A 9 -0.39 -17.58 -20.27
C PRO A 9 -1.22 -17.23 -19.03
N VAL A 10 -2.53 -17.05 -19.26
CA VAL A 10 -3.57 -16.62 -18.31
C VAL A 10 -3.74 -17.57 -17.11
N ASP A 11 -3.32 -18.83 -17.23
CA ASP A 11 -3.51 -19.88 -16.23
C ASP A 11 -2.78 -19.64 -14.89
N GLN A 12 -1.63 -18.98 -14.88
CA GLN A 12 -0.91 -18.73 -13.61
C GLN A 12 -1.43 -17.52 -12.84
N PHE A 13 -2.19 -16.62 -13.48
CA PHE A 13 -2.69 -15.39 -12.86
C PHE A 13 -3.64 -15.70 -11.68
N GLY A 14 -4.42 -16.78 -11.78
CA GLY A 14 -5.31 -17.25 -10.71
C GLY A 14 -4.55 -17.70 -9.45
N TYR A 15 -3.43 -18.41 -9.61
CA TYR A 15 -2.56 -18.80 -8.49
C TYR A 15 -1.94 -17.59 -7.78
N PHE A 16 -1.51 -16.56 -8.53
CA PHE A 16 -1.01 -15.32 -7.94
C PHE A 16 -2.08 -14.53 -7.22
N PHE A 17 -3.28 -14.46 -7.79
CA PHE A 17 -4.40 -13.80 -7.14
C PHE A 17 -4.78 -14.52 -5.84
N MET A 18 -4.78 -15.86 -5.83
CA MET A 18 -4.95 -16.65 -4.61
C MET A 18 -3.84 -16.41 -3.60
N LEU A 19 -2.56 -16.40 -4.01
CA LEU A 19 -1.44 -16.13 -3.11
C LEU A 19 -1.52 -14.72 -2.52
N ASN A 20 -1.89 -13.73 -3.32
CA ASN A 20 -2.08 -12.34 -2.91
C ASN A 20 -3.19 -12.24 -1.86
N ILE A 21 -4.36 -12.84 -2.12
CA ILE A 21 -5.46 -12.92 -1.18
C ILE A 21 -5.05 -13.67 0.10
N ALA A 22 -4.30 -14.76 -0.02
CA ALA A 22 -3.81 -15.53 1.12
C ALA A 22 -2.89 -14.67 2.00
N ILE A 23 -1.93 -13.95 1.42
CA ILE A 23 -1.04 -13.02 2.13
C ILE A 23 -1.85 -11.89 2.76
N MET A 24 -2.82 -11.31 2.03
CA MET A 24 -3.66 -10.22 2.54
C MET A 24 -4.54 -10.67 3.70
N THR A 25 -5.07 -11.89 3.63
CA THR A 25 -5.87 -12.52 4.68
C THR A 25 -5.00 -12.86 5.88
N LEU A 26 -3.82 -13.46 5.67
CA LEU A 26 -2.85 -13.73 6.74
C LEU A 26 -2.42 -12.44 7.44
N ALA A 27 -2.02 -11.42 6.68
CA ALA A 27 -1.64 -10.13 7.22
C ALA A 27 -2.79 -9.52 8.03
N SER A 28 -4.02 -9.54 7.52
CA SER A 28 -5.20 -9.05 8.24
C SER A 28 -5.50 -9.85 9.51
N PHE A 29 -5.30 -11.17 9.47
CA PHE A 29 -5.51 -12.06 10.61
C PHE A 29 -4.45 -11.87 11.71
N LEU A 30 -3.17 -11.80 11.32
CA LEU A 30 -2.07 -11.40 12.19
C LEU A 30 -2.34 -10.02 12.78
N ASN A 31 -2.84 -9.07 11.97
CA ASN A 31 -3.18 -7.74 12.44
C ASN A 31 -4.25 -7.76 13.52
N GLY A 32 -5.38 -8.43 13.28
CA GLY A 32 -6.47 -8.53 14.25
C GLY A 32 -6.03 -9.10 15.60
N ARG A 33 -5.06 -10.01 15.60
CA ARG A 33 -4.52 -10.63 16.82
C ARG A 33 -3.45 -9.80 17.52
N PHE A 34 -2.61 -9.09 16.77
CA PHE A 34 -1.51 -8.29 17.31
C PHE A 34 -1.91 -6.85 17.64
N VAL A 35 -2.90 -6.27 16.93
CA VAL A 35 -3.42 -4.92 17.19
C VAL A 35 -3.98 -4.79 18.60
N THR A 36 -4.62 -5.85 19.11
CA THR A 36 -5.17 -5.91 20.47
C THR A 36 -4.09 -6.04 21.55
N LYS A 37 -2.86 -6.46 21.20
CA LYS A 37 -1.75 -6.63 22.16
C LYS A 37 -0.71 -5.51 22.13
N ILE A 38 -0.39 -4.97 20.95
CA ILE A 38 0.73 -4.03 20.73
C ILE A 38 0.21 -2.60 20.40
N GLY A 39 -1.10 -2.44 20.20
CA GLY A 39 -1.74 -1.17 19.85
C GLY A 39 -1.71 -0.87 18.35
N ALA A 40 -2.71 -0.12 17.89
CA ALA A 40 -2.90 0.23 16.48
C ALA A 40 -1.74 1.06 15.90
N GLU A 41 -1.13 1.93 16.72
CA GLU A 41 -0.02 2.79 16.29
C GLU A 41 1.25 2.00 15.93
N THR A 42 1.61 1.01 16.77
CA THR A 42 2.79 0.16 16.52
C THR A 42 2.61 -0.71 15.29
N MET A 43 1.42 -1.30 15.12
CA MET A 43 1.11 -2.14 13.95
C MET A 43 1.06 -1.31 12.66
N LEU A 44 0.60 -0.07 12.73
CA LEU A 44 0.67 0.87 11.61
C LEU A 44 2.12 1.18 11.22
N ARG A 45 3.02 1.39 12.19
CA ARG A 45 4.45 1.60 11.92
C ARG A 45 5.09 0.40 11.23
N ILE A 46 4.80 -0.82 11.70
CA ILE A 46 5.30 -2.06 11.08
C ILE A 46 4.75 -2.22 9.66
N GLY A 47 3.44 -1.98 9.46
CA GLY A 47 2.82 -2.06 8.15
C GLY A 47 3.46 -1.11 7.14
N ILE A 48 3.72 0.14 7.54
CA ILE A 48 4.41 1.14 6.70
C ILE A 48 5.85 0.70 6.42
N ALA A 49 6.58 0.14 7.39
CA ALA A 49 7.93 -0.37 7.17
C ALA A 49 7.97 -1.53 6.16
N ILE A 50 7.04 -2.49 6.26
CA ILE A 50 6.93 -3.60 5.30
C ILE A 50 6.53 -3.07 3.92
N GLN A 51 5.62 -2.11 3.88
CA GLN A 51 5.17 -1.48 2.64
C GLN A 51 6.28 -0.68 1.97
N PHE A 52 7.17 -0.05 2.74
CA PHE A 52 8.40 0.59 2.24
C PHE A 52 9.36 -0.42 1.64
N LEU A 53 9.63 -1.52 2.35
CA LEU A 53 10.53 -2.58 1.89
C LEU A 53 10.02 -3.19 0.58
N SER A 54 8.70 -3.38 0.48
CA SER A 54 8.02 -3.85 -0.73
C SER A 54 8.10 -2.84 -1.88
N GLY A 55 8.00 -1.55 -1.58
CA GLY A 55 8.16 -0.48 -2.58
C GLY A 55 9.60 -0.35 -3.08
N MET A 56 10.60 -0.47 -2.20
CA MET A 56 12.01 -0.55 -2.60
C MET A 56 12.26 -1.77 -3.48
N TRP A 57 11.69 -2.92 -3.11
CA TRP A 57 11.74 -4.13 -3.92
C TRP A 57 11.14 -3.89 -5.31
N LEU A 58 9.97 -3.24 -5.40
CA LEU A 58 9.35 -2.89 -6.69
C LEU A 58 10.21 -1.98 -7.55
N ILE A 59 10.88 -0.99 -6.96
CA ILE A 59 11.79 -0.09 -7.68
C ILE A 59 13.01 -0.86 -8.20
N LEU A 60 13.58 -1.77 -7.39
CA LEU A 60 14.68 -2.63 -7.81
C LEU A 60 14.26 -3.55 -8.95
N THR A 61 13.06 -4.15 -8.87
CA THR A 61 12.50 -4.97 -9.94
C THR A 61 12.26 -4.17 -11.21
N ALA A 62 11.86 -2.90 -11.10
CA ALA A 62 11.70 -1.99 -12.25
C ALA A 62 13.03 -1.61 -12.89
N LEU A 63 14.10 -1.43 -12.10
CA LEU A 63 15.42 -1.05 -12.60
C LEU A 63 16.17 -2.22 -13.25
N PHE A 64 16.06 -3.41 -12.67
CA PHE A 64 16.79 -4.61 -13.11
C PHE A 64 15.99 -5.51 -14.06
N ASP A 65 14.72 -5.18 -14.33
CA ASP A 65 13.80 -5.99 -15.13
C ASP A 65 13.86 -7.48 -14.73
N PHE A 66 13.76 -7.74 -13.41
CA PHE A 66 13.93 -9.07 -12.78
C PHE A 66 12.86 -10.11 -13.16
N GLY A 67 12.10 -9.86 -14.23
CA GLY A 67 10.99 -10.66 -14.72
C GLY A 67 9.67 -10.38 -14.01
N PHE A 68 8.59 -10.80 -14.67
CA PHE A 68 7.20 -10.64 -14.21
C PHE A 68 6.95 -11.25 -12.82
N TRP A 69 7.64 -12.34 -12.47
CA TRP A 69 7.39 -13.06 -11.22
C TRP A 69 7.80 -12.23 -9.98
N SER A 70 8.96 -11.59 -10.04
CA SER A 70 9.47 -10.70 -8.99
C SER A 70 8.57 -9.47 -8.80
N MET A 71 7.99 -8.97 -9.90
CA MET A 71 7.06 -7.85 -9.89
C MET A 71 5.73 -8.24 -9.25
N ALA A 72 5.16 -9.38 -9.63
CA ALA A 72 3.90 -9.88 -9.07
C ALA A 72 3.99 -10.11 -7.55
N ILE A 73 5.09 -10.68 -7.07
CA ILE A 73 5.34 -10.87 -5.63
C ILE A 73 5.47 -9.51 -4.92
N GLY A 74 6.23 -8.56 -5.49
CA GLY A 74 6.39 -7.23 -4.93
C GLY A 74 5.06 -6.47 -4.79
N ILE A 75 4.22 -6.52 -5.84
CA ILE A 75 2.87 -5.93 -5.82
C ILE A 75 1.99 -6.65 -4.78
N ALA A 76 2.09 -7.98 -4.67
CA ALA A 76 1.29 -8.74 -3.72
C ALA A 76 1.60 -8.39 -2.27
N PHE A 77 2.88 -8.27 -1.92
CA PHE A 77 3.28 -7.77 -0.61
C PHE A 77 2.83 -6.33 -0.39
N PHE A 78 2.97 -5.47 -1.42
CA PHE A 78 2.58 -4.07 -1.34
C PHE A 78 1.09 -3.87 -1.08
N VAL A 79 0.24 -4.54 -1.86
CA VAL A 79 -1.23 -4.47 -1.76
C VAL A 79 -1.71 -5.25 -0.53
N GLY A 80 -1.06 -6.34 -0.16
CA GLY A 80 -1.40 -7.14 1.01
C GLY A 80 -1.36 -6.37 2.33
N GLN A 81 -0.50 -5.34 2.45
CA GLN A 81 -0.43 -4.49 3.63
C GLN A 81 -1.45 -3.34 3.65
N ASN A 82 -2.10 -3.04 2.52
CA ASN A 82 -3.02 -1.92 2.39
C ASN A 82 -4.22 -1.97 3.37
N PRO A 83 -4.94 -3.11 3.52
CA PRO A 83 -6.04 -3.20 4.48
C PRO A 83 -5.55 -3.13 5.93
N LEU A 84 -4.37 -3.71 6.23
CA LEU A 84 -3.74 -3.65 7.55
C LEU A 84 -3.46 -2.20 7.95
N ILE A 85 -2.79 -1.44 7.09
CA ILE A 85 -2.47 -0.02 7.34
C ILE A 85 -3.75 0.80 7.46
N SER A 86 -4.71 0.59 6.56
CA SER A 86 -6.00 1.29 6.55
C SER A 86 -6.77 1.11 7.86
N SER A 87 -6.95 -0.14 8.31
CA SER A 87 -7.69 -0.45 9.53
C SER A 87 -6.98 0.09 10.78
N ASN A 88 -5.66 -0.04 10.86
CA ASN A 88 -4.89 0.50 11.99
C ASN A 88 -4.86 2.03 12.01
N ALA A 89 -4.80 2.68 10.84
CA ALA A 89 -4.85 4.14 10.74
C ALA A 89 -6.19 4.67 11.24
N MET A 90 -7.28 4.02 10.83
CA MET A 90 -8.61 4.35 11.32
C MET A 90 -8.73 4.16 12.83
N ALA A 91 -8.25 3.02 13.35
CA ALA A 91 -8.28 2.74 14.78
C ALA A 91 -7.48 3.77 15.59
N SER A 92 -6.27 4.13 15.13
CA SER A 92 -5.42 5.13 15.79
C SER A 92 -6.04 6.54 15.77
N ILE A 93 -6.76 6.90 14.70
CA ILE A 93 -7.52 8.16 14.61
C ILE A 93 -8.69 8.16 15.59
N LEU A 94 -9.47 7.06 15.66
CA LEU A 94 -10.58 6.94 16.60
C LEU A 94 -10.11 6.95 18.06
N GLU A 95 -8.95 6.34 18.36
CA GLU A 95 -8.33 6.39 19.69
C GLU A 95 -7.97 7.81 20.11
N LYS A 96 -7.41 8.62 19.19
CA LYS A 96 -7.08 10.04 19.45
C LYS A 96 -8.30 10.97 19.46
N PHE A 97 -9.36 10.63 18.73
CA PHE A 97 -10.55 11.47 18.55
C PHE A 97 -11.87 10.70 18.77
N PRO A 98 -12.10 10.15 19.99
CA PRO A 98 -13.28 9.32 20.26
C PRO A 98 -14.59 10.11 20.15
N THR A 99 -14.57 11.41 20.49
CA THR A 99 -15.76 12.28 20.51
C THR A 99 -16.24 12.72 19.11
N ILE A 100 -15.37 12.69 18.10
CA ILE A 100 -15.67 13.09 16.71
C ILE A 100 -15.43 11.95 15.71
N SER A 101 -15.57 10.70 16.15
CA SER A 101 -15.27 9.48 15.37
C SER A 101 -15.99 9.43 14.02
N GLY A 102 -17.25 9.85 13.96
CA GLY A 102 -18.04 9.91 12.71
C GLY A 102 -17.50 10.93 11.71
N THR A 103 -17.19 12.15 12.16
CA THR A 103 -16.61 13.21 11.32
C THR A 103 -15.20 12.87 10.87
N ALA A 104 -14.38 12.31 11.77
CA ALA A 104 -13.02 11.89 11.47
C ALA A 104 -12.98 10.80 10.38
N ASN A 105 -13.85 9.80 10.48
CA ASN A 105 -13.94 8.75 9.47
C ASN A 105 -14.35 9.30 8.09
N SER A 106 -15.38 10.17 8.05
CA SER A 106 -15.81 10.83 6.82
C SER A 106 -14.70 11.70 6.20
N LEU A 107 -13.91 12.40 7.01
CA LEU A 107 -12.77 13.18 6.54
C LEU A 107 -11.67 12.30 5.92
N VAL A 108 -11.32 11.20 6.58
CA VAL A 108 -10.33 10.21 6.08
C VAL A 108 -10.80 9.62 4.75
N GLY A 109 -12.09 9.28 4.65
CA GLY A 109 -12.71 8.84 3.40
C GLY A 109 -12.56 9.86 2.29
N SER A 110 -12.96 11.12 2.54
CA SER A 110 -12.84 12.21 1.57
C SER A 110 -11.39 12.45 1.11
N VAL A 111 -10.42 12.42 2.03
CA VAL A 111 -9.00 12.56 1.68
C VAL A 111 -8.54 11.40 0.82
N ARG A 112 -8.87 10.15 1.16
CA ARG A 112 -8.51 8.98 0.34
C ARG A 112 -9.08 9.09 -1.07
N PHE A 113 -10.36 9.45 -1.20
CA PHE A 113 -10.98 9.65 -2.50
C PHE A 113 -10.33 10.80 -3.28
N ALA A 114 -10.06 11.94 -2.65
CA ALA A 114 -9.41 13.07 -3.29
C ALA A 114 -8.00 12.69 -3.81
N THR A 115 -7.17 12.04 -2.99
CA THR A 115 -5.86 11.56 -3.44
C THR A 115 -5.97 10.51 -4.55
N GLY A 116 -6.96 9.62 -4.46
CA GLY A 116 -7.23 8.61 -5.49
C GLY A 116 -7.64 9.23 -6.83
N ALA A 117 -8.48 10.28 -6.80
CA ALA A 117 -8.89 11.01 -7.99
C ALA A 117 -7.72 11.77 -8.64
N ILE A 118 -6.87 12.41 -7.83
CA ILE A 118 -5.67 13.12 -8.32
C ILE A 118 -4.71 12.13 -8.96
N MET A 119 -4.38 11.03 -8.28
CA MET A 119 -3.46 10.02 -8.82
C MET A 119 -4.05 9.29 -10.01
N GLY A 120 -5.34 8.95 -9.99
CA GLY A 120 -6.03 8.33 -11.12
C GLY A 120 -6.04 9.23 -12.36
N SER A 121 -6.26 10.54 -12.18
CA SER A 121 -6.18 11.51 -13.28
C SER A 121 -4.75 11.67 -13.81
N LEU A 122 -3.74 11.67 -12.93
CA LEU A 122 -2.34 11.75 -13.31
C LEU A 122 -1.89 10.51 -14.09
N VAL A 123 -2.35 9.33 -13.69
CA VAL A 123 -2.06 8.07 -14.40
C VAL A 123 -2.82 8.01 -15.72
N ALA A 124 -4.03 8.56 -15.81
CA ALA A 124 -4.82 8.58 -17.04
C ALA A 124 -4.19 9.44 -18.16
N THR A 125 -3.37 10.43 -17.83
CA THR A 125 -2.66 11.26 -18.83
C THR A 125 -1.34 10.65 -19.29
N MET A 126 -0.81 9.64 -18.60
CA MET A 126 0.37 8.89 -19.03
C MET A 126 -0.01 7.81 -20.05
N LYS A 127 0.66 7.79 -21.21
CA LYS A 127 0.48 6.73 -22.21
C LYS A 127 0.92 5.37 -21.64
N MET A 128 -0.02 4.43 -21.57
CA MET A 128 0.14 3.08 -21.02
C MET A 128 0.85 2.13 -22.01
N ASP A 129 2.00 2.53 -22.57
CA ASP A 129 2.74 1.74 -23.55
C ASP A 129 3.65 0.66 -22.93
N THR A 130 3.92 0.69 -21.61
CA THR A 130 4.78 -0.29 -20.89
C THR A 130 4.39 -0.37 -19.41
N ALA A 131 4.79 -1.42 -18.66
CA ALA A 131 4.53 -1.58 -17.22
C ALA A 131 5.40 -0.68 -16.30
N ALA A 132 6.48 -0.11 -16.85
CA ALA A 132 7.42 0.77 -16.15
C ALA A 132 6.81 2.05 -15.52
N PRO A 133 5.91 2.82 -16.18
CA PRO A 133 5.29 4.00 -15.58
C PRO A 133 4.41 3.64 -14.37
N MET A 134 3.80 2.45 -14.38
CA MET A 134 2.99 1.96 -13.25
C MET A 134 3.86 1.63 -12.04
N LEU A 135 5.01 0.99 -12.25
CA LEU A 135 5.95 0.72 -11.14
C LEU A 135 6.61 1.98 -10.62
N PHE A 136 6.97 2.92 -11.48
CA PHE A 136 7.53 4.21 -11.06
C PHE A 136 6.52 5.03 -10.25
N THR A 137 5.24 5.06 -10.65
CA THR A 137 4.20 5.77 -9.89
C THR A 137 3.91 5.09 -8.55
N MET A 138 3.87 3.76 -8.49
CA MET A 138 3.78 3.05 -7.21
C MET A 138 4.99 3.32 -6.32
N GLY A 139 6.21 3.19 -6.85
CA GLY A 139 7.44 3.48 -6.12
C GLY A 139 7.52 4.92 -5.60
N ALA A 140 7.18 5.91 -6.44
CA ALA A 140 7.10 7.31 -6.03
C ALA A 140 6.04 7.53 -4.94
N CYS A 141 4.87 6.90 -5.06
CA CYS A 141 3.82 6.97 -4.06
C CYS A 141 4.28 6.41 -2.70
N VAL A 142 5.04 5.30 -2.69
CA VAL A 142 5.62 4.74 -1.47
C VAL A 142 6.66 5.65 -0.85
N ILE A 143 7.56 6.20 -1.67
CA ILE A 143 8.57 7.13 -1.19
C ILE A 143 7.90 8.35 -0.55
N ILE A 144 6.88 8.90 -1.19
CA ILE A 144 6.08 10.01 -0.65
C ILE A 144 5.37 9.60 0.64
N ALA A 145 4.76 8.42 0.68
CA ALA A 145 4.05 7.93 1.87
C ALA A 145 5.01 7.76 3.07
N VAL A 146 6.21 7.23 2.83
CA VAL A 146 7.22 7.07 3.87
C VAL A 146 7.86 8.39 4.28
N LEU A 147 8.13 9.29 3.34
CA LEU A 147 8.56 10.65 3.64
C LEU A 147 7.51 11.37 4.49
N ALA A 148 6.24 11.29 4.12
CA ALA A 148 5.14 11.89 4.87
C ALA A 148 5.05 11.29 6.28
N TYR A 149 5.12 9.96 6.41
CA TYR A 149 5.10 9.28 7.71
C TYR A 149 6.29 9.64 8.58
N TYR A 150 7.50 9.64 8.01
CA TYR A 150 8.73 10.04 8.70
C TYR A 150 8.68 11.50 9.13
N PHE A 151 8.23 12.40 8.26
CA PHE A 151 8.12 13.84 8.56
C PHE A 151 7.09 14.11 9.66
N LEU A 152 5.92 13.45 9.62
CA LEU A 152 4.87 13.57 10.65
C LEU A 152 5.27 12.96 11.99
N THR A 153 6.00 11.85 11.97
CA THR A 153 6.49 11.17 13.18
C THR A 153 7.65 11.95 13.81
N TYR A 154 8.59 12.44 13.01
CA TYR A 154 9.72 13.25 13.46
C TYR A 154 9.26 14.59 14.06
N ARG A 155 8.17 15.17 13.54
CA ARG A 155 7.57 16.39 14.11
C ARG A 155 6.82 16.16 15.42
N ASN A 156 6.30 14.96 15.66
CA ASN A 156 5.62 14.62 16.93
C ASN A 156 6.58 14.26 18.06
N LEU A 157 7.82 13.82 17.76
CA LEU A 157 8.82 13.51 18.81
C LEU A 157 9.46 14.79 19.41
N LYS A 158 9.24 15.96 18.81
CA LYS A 158 9.76 17.26 19.25
C LYS A 158 8.75 18.12 20.02
N ARG A 159 7.58 17.57 20.37
CA ARG A 159 6.55 18.25 21.15
C ARG A 159 6.26 17.49 22.43
#